data_AF-A0A2U3LBV8-F1
#
_entry.id   AF-A0A2U3LBV8-F1
#
_cell.length_a   1.000
_cell.length_b   1.000
_cell.length_c   1.000
_cell.angle_alpha   90.00
_cell.angle_beta   90.00
_cell.angle_gamma   90.00
#
_symmetry.space_group_name_H-M   'P 1'
#
loop_
_entity.id
_entity.type
_entity.pdbx_description
1 polymer ?
#
loop_
_entity_poly.entity_id
_entity_poly.type
_entity_poly.pdbx_seq_one_letter_code
_entity_poly.pdbx_strand_id
1 'polypeptide(L)'
;MKKNVLKCPECDRRNLQASVTELTGSTHGESFSIRSDALVCPNCGFKTMPVERMGEFALRVADAYREKHDLLTSGQIRERRLDLGMSQQQFANYLGVGSSSIKRWELGQIQDRAMNTLMVLKTDIKAAQDNVAEVASRLGQPVFASGEWRRWMDRLFQSRPALPSTPLSSLQDELASGYNALYKGGMVA
;
A
#
# COMPACT_ATOMS: atom_id res chain seq x y z
N MET A 1 -38.24 -12.22 22.62
CA MET A 1 -37.62 -10.93 22.27
C MET A 1 -38.69 -10.01 21.68
N LYS A 2 -39.00 -8.88 22.32
CA LYS A 2 -39.99 -7.93 21.79
C LYS A 2 -39.37 -7.22 20.58
N LYS A 3 -39.97 -7.37 19.40
CA LYS A 3 -39.62 -6.59 18.21
C LYS A 3 -39.89 -5.12 18.55
N ASN A 4 -38.85 -4.30 18.70
CA ASN A 4 -39.03 -2.87 18.91
C ASN A 4 -39.59 -2.30 17.60
N VAL A 5 -40.86 -1.95 17.63
CA VAL A 5 -41.56 -1.43 16.47
C VAL A 5 -41.35 0.09 16.44
N LEU A 6 -40.46 0.56 15.57
CA LEU A 6 -40.12 1.98 15.44
C LEU A 6 -41.19 2.71 14.64
N LYS A 7 -41.73 3.80 15.21
CA LYS A 7 -42.65 4.71 14.54
C LYS A 7 -41.88 5.57 13.54
N CYS A 8 -42.50 5.91 12.39
CA CYS A 8 -41.86 6.73 11.38
C CYS A 8 -41.67 8.18 11.86
N PRO A 9 -40.44 8.72 11.90
CA PRO A 9 -40.18 10.08 12.41
C PRO A 9 -40.65 11.19 11.46
N GLU A 10 -40.88 10.89 10.18
CA GLU A 10 -41.31 11.90 9.19
C GLU A 10 -42.82 12.13 9.15
N CYS A 11 -43.62 11.09 9.41
CA CYS A 11 -45.07 11.20 9.24
C CYS A 11 -45.89 10.80 10.47
N ASP A 12 -45.30 10.12 11.45
CA ASP A 12 -45.99 9.66 12.66
C ASP A 12 -47.27 8.82 12.44
N ARG A 13 -47.52 8.30 11.22
CA ARG A 13 -48.75 7.55 10.88
C ARG A 13 -48.59 6.04 10.91
N ARG A 14 -47.39 5.53 10.63
CA ARG A 14 -47.10 4.09 10.50
C ARG A 14 -45.77 3.75 11.13
N ASN A 15 -45.63 2.49 11.48
CA ASN A 15 -44.37 1.92 11.91
C ASN A 15 -43.51 1.55 10.69
N LEU A 16 -42.20 1.68 10.84
CA LEU A 16 -41.24 1.29 9.82
C LEU A 16 -41.25 -0.23 9.64
N GLN A 17 -41.12 -0.67 8.40
CA GLN A 17 -41.06 -2.09 8.05
C GLN A 17 -39.67 -2.42 7.52
N ALA A 18 -39.14 -3.58 7.94
CA ALA A 18 -37.89 -4.10 7.41
C ALA A 18 -38.05 -4.40 5.91
N SER A 19 -37.10 -3.93 5.12
CA SER A 19 -37.06 -4.14 3.67
C SER A 19 -35.61 -4.14 3.20
N VAL A 20 -35.31 -4.76 2.07
CA VAL A 20 -34.02 -4.64 1.39
C VAL A 20 -34.20 -3.68 0.23
N THR A 21 -33.58 -2.51 0.29
CA THR A 21 -33.72 -1.47 -0.74
C THR A 21 -32.38 -0.77 -0.98
N GLU A 22 -32.35 0.07 -2.00
CA GLU A 22 -31.22 0.96 -2.25
C GLU A 22 -31.21 2.10 -1.25
N LEU A 23 -30.07 2.23 -0.56
CA LEU A 23 -29.73 3.34 0.30
C LEU A 23 -28.50 4.04 -0.28
N THR A 24 -28.52 5.36 -0.28
CA THR A 24 -27.41 6.17 -0.74
C THR A 24 -26.50 6.52 0.43
N GLY A 25 -25.25 6.09 0.35
CA GLY A 25 -24.19 6.52 1.26
C GLY A 25 -23.21 7.43 0.53
N SER A 26 -22.50 8.29 1.26
CA SER A 26 -21.46 9.12 0.69
C SER A 26 -20.14 8.98 1.43
N THR A 27 -19.05 9.09 0.70
CA THR A 27 -17.68 9.12 1.23
C THR A 27 -16.82 9.94 0.29
N HIS A 28 -15.88 10.73 0.83
CA HIS A 28 -14.95 11.55 0.04
C HIS A 28 -15.66 12.47 -1.00
N GLY A 29 -16.86 12.96 -0.70
CA GLY A 29 -17.63 13.84 -1.58
C GLY A 29 -18.40 13.13 -2.70
N GLU A 30 -18.36 11.80 -2.75
CA GLU A 30 -19.06 10.99 -3.76
C GLU A 30 -20.14 10.12 -3.14
N SER A 31 -21.23 9.91 -3.87
CA SER A 31 -22.40 9.14 -3.44
C SER A 31 -22.48 7.80 -4.16
N PHE A 32 -22.81 6.74 -3.42
CA PHE A 32 -22.93 5.37 -3.91
C PHE A 32 -24.27 4.78 -3.49
N SER A 33 -24.98 4.14 -4.43
CA SER A 33 -26.23 3.43 -4.15
C SER A 33 -25.91 1.98 -3.77
N ILE A 34 -26.20 1.60 -2.53
CA ILE A 34 -25.91 0.26 -2.01
C ILE A 34 -27.22 -0.40 -1.59
N ARG A 35 -27.47 -1.59 -2.13
CA ARG A 35 -28.58 -2.44 -1.72
C ARG A 35 -28.30 -3.02 -0.34
N SER A 36 -29.08 -2.62 0.66
CA SER A 36 -28.87 -3.00 2.07
C SER A 36 -30.18 -3.15 2.83
N ASP A 37 -30.08 -3.72 4.04
CA ASP A 37 -31.17 -3.80 5.00
C ASP A 37 -31.58 -2.39 5.42
N ALA A 38 -32.86 -2.08 5.24
CA ALA A 38 -33.45 -0.79 5.51
C ALA A 38 -34.75 -0.93 6.30
N LEU A 39 -35.17 0.19 6.87
CA LEU A 39 -36.45 0.42 7.49
C LEU A 39 -37.21 1.43 6.65
N VAL A 40 -38.32 1.00 6.06
CA VAL A 40 -39.10 1.81 5.11
C VAL A 40 -40.48 2.08 5.67
N CYS A 41 -40.92 3.34 5.62
CA CYS A 41 -42.28 3.71 5.97
C CYS A 41 -43.23 3.38 4.81
N PRO A 42 -44.27 2.54 5.01
CA PRO A 42 -45.24 2.22 3.96
C PRO A 42 -46.20 3.39 3.63
N ASN A 43 -46.20 4.47 4.42
CA ASN A 43 -47.09 5.61 4.22
C ASN A 43 -46.42 6.77 3.45
N CYS A 44 -45.23 7.21 3.87
CA CYS A 44 -44.55 8.36 3.25
C CYS A 44 -43.29 7.99 2.45
N GLY A 45 -42.86 6.72 2.46
CA GLY A 45 -41.67 6.27 1.74
C GLY A 45 -40.33 6.62 2.40
N PHE A 46 -40.33 7.21 3.59
CA PHE A 46 -39.10 7.46 4.37
C PHE A 46 -38.28 6.17 4.51
N LYS A 47 -36.98 6.27 4.23
CA LYS A 47 -36.02 5.17 4.34
C LYS A 47 -34.96 5.54 5.38
N THR A 48 -34.70 4.60 6.27
CA THR A 48 -33.56 4.64 7.18
C THR A 48 -32.98 3.23 7.29
N MET A 49 -31.99 3.01 8.16
CA MET A 49 -31.42 1.69 8.37
C MET A 49 -31.27 1.36 9.86
N PRO A 50 -31.26 0.07 10.23
CA PRO A 50 -30.94 -0.34 11.60
C PRO A 50 -29.50 0.06 11.97
N VAL A 51 -29.29 0.48 13.22
CA VAL A 51 -27.98 0.93 13.72
C VAL A 51 -26.95 -0.20 13.63
N GLU A 52 -27.38 -1.43 13.85
CA GLU A 52 -26.56 -2.64 13.78
C GLU A 52 -25.98 -2.89 12.38
N ARG A 53 -26.63 -2.34 11.35
CA ARG A 53 -26.23 -2.46 9.93
C ARG A 53 -25.39 -1.28 9.44
N MET A 54 -25.32 -0.18 10.19
CA MET A 54 -24.62 1.05 9.76
C MET A 54 -23.13 0.81 9.47
N GLY A 55 -22.45 0.00 10.30
CA GLY A 55 -21.04 -0.31 10.09
C GLY A 55 -20.78 -1.09 8.80
N GLU A 56 -21.59 -2.11 8.53
CA GLU A 56 -21.53 -2.91 7.29
C GLU A 56 -21.81 -2.03 6.06
N PHE A 57 -22.82 -1.17 6.14
CA PHE A 57 -23.15 -0.24 5.06
C PHE A 57 -22.02 0.77 4.81
N ALA A 58 -21.45 1.37 5.85
CA ALA A 58 -20.32 2.28 5.71
C ALA A 58 -19.11 1.60 5.06
N LEU A 59 -18.82 0.35 5.42
CA LEU A 59 -17.77 -0.44 4.78
C LEU A 59 -18.06 -0.66 3.29
N ARG A 60 -19.29 -1.03 2.92
CA ARG A 60 -19.68 -1.24 1.51
C ARG A 60 -19.65 0.05 0.68
N VAL A 61 -20.00 1.18 1.28
CA VAL A 61 -19.87 2.51 0.63
C VAL A 61 -18.39 2.85 0.40
N ALA A 62 -17.53 2.57 1.39
CA ALA A 62 -16.09 2.77 1.24
C ALA A 62 -15.48 1.83 0.18
N ASP A 63 -15.92 0.58 0.13
CA ASP A 63 -15.45 -0.37 -0.89
C ASP A 63 -15.94 0.00 -2.29
N ALA A 64 -17.17 0.49 -2.46
CA ALA A 64 -17.63 1.00 -3.75
C ALA A 64 -16.80 2.20 -4.24
N TYR A 65 -16.38 3.08 -3.32
CA TYR A 65 -15.42 4.13 -3.65
C TYR A 65 -14.07 3.55 -4.08
N ARG A 66 -13.54 2.57 -3.35
CA ARG A 66 -12.25 1.95 -3.67
C ARG A 66 -12.26 1.27 -5.04
N GLU A 67 -13.31 0.51 -5.35
CA GLU A 67 -13.49 -0.12 -6.65
C GLU A 67 -13.51 0.91 -7.78
N LYS A 68 -14.23 2.01 -7.60
CA LYS A 68 -14.27 3.11 -8.59
C LYS A 68 -12.91 3.78 -8.81
N HIS A 69 -12.03 3.77 -7.80
CA HIS A 69 -10.74 4.47 -7.81
C HIS A 69 -9.52 3.54 -7.95
N ASP A 70 -9.75 2.28 -8.33
CA ASP A 70 -8.71 1.24 -8.48
C ASP A 70 -7.87 1.01 -7.22
N LEU A 71 -8.53 1.09 -6.06
CA LEU A 71 -7.96 0.80 -4.75
C LEU A 71 -8.39 -0.58 -4.26
N LEU A 72 -7.51 -1.24 -3.50
CA LEU A 72 -7.82 -2.50 -2.85
C LEU A 72 -8.97 -2.33 -1.85
N THR A 73 -10.04 -3.09 -2.00
CA THR A 73 -11.16 -3.14 -1.05
C THR A 73 -10.73 -3.67 0.32
N SER A 74 -11.52 -3.42 1.35
CA SER A 74 -11.28 -3.97 2.69
C SER A 74 -11.14 -5.50 2.67
N GLY A 75 -11.94 -6.17 1.83
CA GLY A 75 -11.85 -7.61 1.59
C GLY A 75 -10.53 -8.02 0.93
N GLN A 76 -10.14 -7.36 -0.15
CA GLN A 76 -8.91 -7.66 -0.89
C GLN A 76 -7.64 -7.43 -0.05
N ILE A 77 -7.63 -6.39 0.80
CA ILE A 77 -6.51 -6.14 1.73
C ILE A 77 -6.38 -7.33 2.71
N ARG A 78 -7.51 -7.78 3.28
CA ARG A 78 -7.53 -8.92 4.18
C ARG A 78 -7.10 -10.21 3.50
N GLU A 79 -7.59 -10.47 2.29
CA GLU A 79 -7.25 -11.66 1.49
C GLU A 79 -5.74 -11.71 1.21
N ARG A 80 -5.17 -10.65 0.64
CA ARG A 80 -3.72 -10.56 0.36
C ARG A 80 -2.86 -10.80 1.60
N ARG A 81 -3.30 -10.30 2.76
CA ARG A 81 -2.62 -10.56 4.04
C ARG A 81 -2.69 -12.04 4.45
N LEU A 82 -3.86 -12.65 4.29
CA LEU A 82 -4.09 -14.05 4.64
C LEU A 82 -3.36 -15.00 3.68
N ASP A 83 -3.23 -14.66 2.41
CA ASP A 83 -2.46 -15.42 1.42
C ASP A 83 -0.97 -15.51 1.79
N LEU A 84 -0.44 -14.47 2.45
CA LEU A 84 0.90 -14.47 3.02
C LEU A 84 1.00 -15.15 4.39
N GLY A 85 -0.10 -15.68 4.93
CA GLY A 85 -0.15 -16.31 6.25
C GLY A 85 0.10 -15.35 7.41
N MET A 86 -0.15 -14.05 7.24
CA MET A 86 0.20 -13.02 8.21
C MET A 86 -0.98 -12.60 9.09
N SER A 87 -0.72 -12.41 10.39
CA SER A 87 -1.56 -11.62 11.29
C SER A 87 -1.55 -10.13 10.92
N GLN A 88 -2.50 -9.35 11.43
CA GLN A 88 -2.52 -7.89 11.22
C GLN A 88 -1.22 -7.22 11.69
N GLN A 89 -0.64 -7.66 12.81
CA GLN A 89 0.62 -7.09 13.32
C GLN A 89 1.82 -7.44 12.42
N GLN A 90 1.90 -8.69 11.94
CA GLN A 90 2.96 -9.10 11.02
C GLN A 90 2.87 -8.34 9.69
N PHE A 91 1.67 -8.18 9.16
CA PHE A 91 1.46 -7.43 7.93
C PHE A 91 1.78 -5.93 8.09
N ALA A 92 1.44 -5.34 9.23
CA ALA A 92 1.82 -3.98 9.57
C ALA A 92 3.35 -3.81 9.57
N ASN A 93 4.06 -4.72 10.25
CA ASN A 93 5.53 -4.72 10.26
C ASN A 93 6.11 -4.90 8.85
N TYR A 94 5.51 -5.76 8.03
CA TYR A 94 5.92 -6.03 6.65
C TYR A 94 5.78 -4.82 5.71
N LEU A 95 4.75 -3.99 5.94
CA LEU A 95 4.53 -2.74 5.23
C LEU A 95 5.26 -1.53 5.86
N GLY A 96 5.74 -1.65 7.10
CA GLY A 96 6.37 -0.54 7.83
C GLY A 96 5.37 0.47 8.40
N VAL A 97 4.16 0.03 8.79
CA VAL A 97 3.10 0.88 9.34
C VAL A 97 2.67 0.41 10.73
N GLY A 98 1.92 1.25 11.45
CA GLY A 98 1.29 0.83 12.71
C GLY A 98 0.16 -0.18 12.48
N SER A 99 -0.01 -1.15 13.38
CA SER A 99 -1.06 -2.19 13.27
C SER A 99 -2.48 -1.64 13.27
N SER A 100 -2.69 -0.45 13.86
CA SER A 100 -3.96 0.27 13.80
C SER A 100 -4.35 0.65 12.36
N SER A 101 -3.38 0.87 11.47
CA SER A 101 -3.66 1.17 10.06
C SER A 101 -4.27 -0.02 9.34
N ILE A 102 -3.71 -1.22 9.50
CA ILE A 102 -4.25 -2.45 8.91
C ILE A 102 -5.69 -2.68 9.37
N LYS A 103 -5.93 -2.57 10.69
CA LYS A 103 -7.26 -2.71 11.26
C LYS A 103 -8.25 -1.71 10.65
N ARG A 104 -7.86 -0.44 10.51
CA ARG A 104 -8.77 0.58 9.95
C ARG A 104 -9.05 0.33 8.46
N TRP A 105 -8.05 -0.07 7.68
CA TRP A 105 -8.25 -0.38 6.26
C TRP A 105 -9.18 -1.58 6.05
N GLU A 106 -9.02 -2.63 6.85
CA GLU A 106 -9.91 -3.80 6.83
C GLU A 106 -11.33 -3.50 7.36
N LEU A 107 -11.51 -2.38 8.08
CA LEU A 107 -12.80 -1.92 8.61
C LEU A 107 -13.42 -0.74 7.83
N GLY A 108 -12.95 -0.48 6.62
CA GLY A 108 -13.57 0.50 5.71
C GLY A 108 -12.92 1.89 5.69
N GLN A 109 -11.86 2.16 6.46
CA GLN A 109 -11.12 3.41 6.27
C GLN A 109 -10.29 3.34 4.99
N ILE A 110 -10.54 4.24 4.05
CA ILE A 110 -9.84 4.28 2.77
C ILE A 110 -8.36 4.60 2.98
N GLN A 111 -7.49 3.77 2.40
CA GLN A 111 -6.04 3.97 2.34
C GLN A 111 -5.67 5.03 1.31
N ASP A 112 -4.55 5.70 1.51
CA ASP A 112 -4.00 6.56 0.45
C ASP A 112 -3.45 5.73 -0.73
N ARG A 113 -3.22 6.41 -1.85
CA ARG A 113 -2.73 5.76 -3.08
C ARG A 113 -1.34 5.17 -2.92
N ALA A 114 -0.44 5.81 -2.20
CA ALA A 114 0.93 5.33 -2.03
C ALA A 114 0.95 4.00 -1.26
N MET A 115 0.16 3.91 -0.20
CA MET A 115 0.01 2.71 0.60
C MET A 115 -0.73 1.60 -0.13
N ASN A 116 -1.73 1.96 -0.95
CA ASN A 116 -2.35 1.01 -1.87
C ASN A 116 -1.33 0.38 -2.82
N THR A 117 -0.52 1.22 -3.49
CA THR A 117 0.54 0.75 -4.38
C THR A 117 1.55 -0.12 -3.64
N LEU A 118 1.97 0.27 -2.43
CA LEU A 118 2.90 -0.53 -1.64
C LEU A 118 2.32 -1.90 -1.29
N MET A 119 1.04 -1.97 -0.89
CA MET A 119 0.36 -3.23 -0.63
C MET A 119 0.32 -4.11 -1.88
N VAL A 120 -0.04 -3.56 -3.04
CA VAL A 120 -0.05 -4.31 -4.31
C VAL A 120 1.35 -4.84 -4.63
N LEU A 121 2.37 -3.98 -4.62
CA LEU A 121 3.76 -4.37 -4.93
C LEU A 121 4.30 -5.46 -4.00
N LYS A 122 3.90 -5.44 -2.73
CA LYS A 122 4.38 -6.39 -1.73
C LYS A 122 3.54 -7.68 -1.64
N THR A 123 2.41 -7.76 -2.32
CA THR A 123 1.51 -8.92 -2.24
C THR A 123 1.15 -9.53 -3.59
N ASP A 124 1.56 -8.91 -4.69
CA ASP A 124 1.30 -9.37 -6.05
C ASP A 124 2.62 -9.57 -6.81
N ILE A 125 2.91 -10.82 -7.18
CA ILE A 125 4.16 -11.17 -7.86
C ILE A 125 4.25 -10.47 -9.22
N LYS A 126 3.14 -10.39 -9.96
CA LYS A 126 3.14 -9.77 -11.29
C LYS A 126 3.36 -8.27 -11.17
N ALA A 127 2.65 -7.60 -10.28
CA ALA A 127 2.84 -6.17 -10.08
C ALA A 127 4.28 -5.84 -9.60
N ALA A 128 4.88 -6.70 -8.77
CA ALA A 128 6.27 -6.56 -8.38
C ALA A 128 7.24 -6.68 -9.56
N GLN A 129 7.02 -7.65 -10.46
CA GLN A 129 7.81 -7.83 -11.68
C GLN A 129 7.67 -6.65 -12.65
N ASP A 130 6.45 -6.19 -12.88
CA ASP A 130 6.14 -5.04 -13.74
C ASP A 130 6.84 -3.78 -13.21
N ASN A 131 6.84 -3.57 -11.88
CA ASN A 131 7.53 -2.45 -11.24
C ASN A 131 9.06 -2.52 -11.39
N VAL A 132 9.66 -3.72 -11.33
CA VAL A 132 11.10 -3.88 -11.61
C VAL A 132 11.41 -3.44 -13.04
N ALA A 133 10.60 -3.87 -14.02
CA ALA A 133 10.78 -3.47 -15.42
C ALA A 133 10.66 -1.95 -15.61
N GLU A 134 9.66 -1.32 -14.98
CA GLU A 134 9.48 0.13 -15.04
C GLU A 134 10.68 0.88 -14.45
N VAL A 135 11.10 0.53 -13.23
CA VAL A 135 12.22 1.21 -12.55
C VAL A 135 13.51 1.04 -13.33
N ALA A 136 13.79 -0.17 -13.82
CA ALA A 136 14.97 -0.44 -14.64
C ALA A 136 14.98 0.42 -15.91
N SER A 137 13.85 0.53 -16.61
CA SER A 137 13.72 1.41 -17.77
C SER A 137 13.99 2.87 -17.44
N ARG A 138 13.49 3.38 -16.31
CA ARG A 138 13.70 4.76 -15.87
C ARG A 138 15.16 5.04 -15.52
N LEU A 139 15.87 4.05 -14.98
CA LEU A 139 17.28 4.15 -14.60
C LEU A 139 18.26 3.81 -15.74
N GLY A 140 17.77 3.39 -16.91
CA GLY A 140 18.62 2.87 -17.99
C GLY A 140 19.37 1.60 -17.59
N GLN A 141 18.83 0.84 -16.64
CA GLN A 141 19.44 -0.39 -16.13
C GLN A 141 18.86 -1.61 -16.86
N PRO A 142 19.68 -2.63 -17.13
CA PRO A 142 19.17 -3.91 -17.63
C PRO A 142 18.28 -4.59 -16.58
N VAL A 143 17.15 -5.15 -17.02
CA VAL A 143 16.34 -6.07 -16.22
C VAL A 143 16.99 -7.44 -16.31
N PHE A 144 17.54 -7.93 -15.20
CA PHE A 144 18.09 -9.28 -15.12
C PHE A 144 17.02 -10.25 -14.62
N ALA A 145 16.95 -11.46 -15.19
CA ALA A 145 16.18 -12.52 -14.54
C ALA A 145 16.83 -12.89 -13.19
N SER A 146 16.05 -13.47 -12.28
CA SER A 146 16.55 -13.89 -10.98
C SER A 146 17.79 -14.79 -11.13
N GLY A 147 18.91 -14.39 -10.53
CA GLY A 147 20.20 -15.10 -10.61
C GLY A 147 21.11 -14.71 -11.78
N GLU A 148 20.64 -13.96 -12.78
CA GLU A 148 21.48 -13.50 -13.90
C GLU A 148 22.39 -12.33 -13.51
N TRP A 149 22.01 -11.56 -12.48
CA TRP A 149 22.84 -10.46 -11.95
C TRP A 149 24.20 -10.97 -11.44
N ARG A 150 24.26 -12.19 -10.86
CA ARG A 150 25.52 -12.83 -10.46
C ARG A 150 26.42 -13.09 -11.67
N ARG A 151 25.86 -13.69 -12.73
CA ARG A 151 26.60 -13.94 -13.98
C ARG A 151 27.03 -12.66 -14.70
N TRP A 152 26.28 -11.58 -14.57
CA TRP A 152 26.66 -10.27 -15.12
C TRP A 152 27.76 -9.60 -14.28
N MET A 153 27.64 -9.61 -12.94
CA MET A 153 28.69 -9.11 -12.04
C MET A 153 29.98 -9.93 -12.18
N ASP A 154 29.90 -11.25 -12.22
CA ASP A 154 31.05 -12.13 -12.42
C ASP A 154 31.79 -11.77 -13.72
N ARG A 155 31.08 -11.47 -14.82
CA ARG A 155 31.70 -11.03 -16.09
C ARG A 155 32.38 -9.66 -15.99
N LEU A 156 31.79 -8.70 -15.28
CA LEU A 156 32.39 -7.38 -15.08
C LEU A 156 33.65 -7.42 -14.19
N PHE A 157 33.69 -8.33 -13.21
CA PHE A 157 34.83 -8.46 -12.30
C PHE A 157 35.90 -9.46 -12.77
N GLN A 158 35.58 -10.44 -13.61
CA GLN A 158 36.56 -11.36 -14.23
C GLN A 158 37.39 -10.71 -15.34
N SER A 159 36.94 -9.59 -15.90
CA SER A 159 37.65 -8.88 -16.99
C SER A 159 38.56 -7.76 -16.51
N ARG A 160 38.74 -7.57 -15.20
CA ARG A 160 39.82 -6.71 -14.70
C ARG A 160 41.16 -7.45 -14.79
N PRO A 161 42.13 -6.99 -15.61
CA PRO A 161 43.49 -7.50 -15.48
C PRO A 161 43.93 -7.29 -14.04
N ALA A 162 44.66 -8.27 -13.48
CA ALA A 162 45.23 -8.14 -12.16
C ALA A 162 45.90 -6.77 -12.04
N LEU A 163 45.48 -5.97 -11.06
CA LEU A 163 46.20 -4.75 -10.72
C LEU A 163 47.67 -5.13 -10.58
N PRO A 164 48.61 -4.45 -11.25
CA PRO A 164 50.02 -4.73 -11.06
C PRO A 164 50.27 -4.69 -9.56
N SER A 165 50.85 -5.77 -9.04
CA SER A 165 51.20 -5.88 -7.62
C SER A 165 52.40 -5.01 -7.34
N THR A 166 52.24 -3.69 -7.48
CA THR A 166 53.15 -2.72 -6.88
C THR A 166 52.99 -2.88 -5.37
N PRO A 167 54.05 -3.25 -4.64
CA PRO A 167 54.01 -3.32 -3.19
C PRO A 167 53.51 -1.99 -2.63
N LEU A 168 52.60 -2.02 -1.66
CA LEU A 168 52.07 -0.80 -1.00
C LEU A 168 53.17 0.16 -0.52
N SER A 169 54.37 -0.35 -0.25
CA SER A 169 55.54 0.47 0.11
C SER A 169 56.00 1.39 -1.01
N SER A 170 56.01 0.94 -2.28
CA SER A 170 56.51 1.76 -3.39
C SER A 170 55.59 2.94 -3.71
N LEU A 171 54.28 2.75 -3.56
CA LEU A 171 53.28 3.81 -3.72
C LEU A 171 53.31 4.82 -2.56
N GLN A 172 53.61 4.37 -1.34
CA GLN A 172 53.77 5.26 -0.18
C GLN A 172 55.05 6.09 -0.30
N ASP A 173 56.15 5.51 -0.79
CA ASP A 173 57.41 6.20 -1.01
C ASP A 173 57.32 7.24 -2.14
N GLU A 174 56.60 6.94 -3.24
CA GLU A 174 56.33 7.91 -4.32
C GLU A 174 55.43 9.07 -3.85
N LEU A 175 54.38 8.78 -3.07
CA LEU A 175 53.51 9.81 -2.49
C LEU A 175 54.26 10.68 -1.47
N ALA A 176 55.14 10.08 -0.66
CA ALA A 176 55.96 10.81 0.31
C ALA A 176 57.04 11.68 -0.36
N SER A 177 57.65 11.20 -1.45
CA SER A 177 58.57 11.99 -2.29
C SER A 177 57.86 13.17 -2.96
N GLY A 178 56.67 12.93 -3.54
CA GLY A 178 55.87 13.99 -4.16
C GLY A 178 55.41 15.06 -3.15
N TYR A 179 55.02 14.65 -1.94
CA TYR A 179 54.62 15.57 -0.88
C TYR A 179 55.80 16.42 -0.37
N ASN A 180 56.99 15.83 -0.17
CA ASN A 180 58.18 16.58 0.24
C ASN A 180 58.68 17.54 -0.86
N ALA A 181 58.57 17.16 -2.13
CA ALA A 181 58.92 18.02 -3.27
C ALA A 181 57.98 19.25 -3.38
N LEU A 182 56.71 19.09 -3.03
CA LEU A 182 55.72 20.17 -3.06
C LEU A 182 55.76 21.09 -1.82
N TYR A 183 56.12 20.58 -0.64
CA TYR A 183 55.92 21.30 0.63
C TYR A 183 57.17 21.54 1.50
N LYS A 184 58.36 21.02 1.14
CA LYS A 184 59.60 21.29 1.90
C LYS A 184 60.66 22.14 1.18
N GLY A 185 60.36 22.62 -0.04
CA GLY A 185 61.25 23.48 -0.83
C GLY A 185 61.10 24.99 -0.58
N GLY A 186 61.15 25.44 0.68
CA GLY A 186 61.37 26.84 1.08
C GLY A 186 60.13 27.75 1.14
N MET A 187 60.05 28.76 2.01
CA MET A 187 61.00 29.29 3.01
C MET A 187 60.27 30.37 3.84
N VAL A 188 60.65 30.52 5.11
CA VAL A 188 60.61 31.76 5.95
C VAL A 188 59.26 32.34 6.37
N ALA A 189 59.00 32.28 7.68
CA ALA A 189 59.10 33.46 8.53
C ALA A 189 60.25 33.24 9.51
#